data_AF-A0A9Q3Q0L6-F1
#
_entry.id   AF-A0A9Q3Q0L6-F1
#
_cell.length_a   1.000
_cell.length_b   1.000
_cell.length_c   1.000
_cell.angle_alpha   90.00
_cell.angle_beta   90.00
_cell.angle_gamma   90.00
#
_symmetry.space_group_name_H-M   'P 1'
#
loop_
_entity.id
_entity.type
_entity.pdbx_description
1 polymer ?
#
loop_
_entity_poly.entity_id
_entity_poly.type
_entity_poly.pdbx_seq_one_letter_code
_entity_poly.pdbx_strand_id
1 'polypeptide(L)'
;MIKGEFELPEIFVTTRCNTLFTKSSHRWHIKSRQSHEHQIQTWWKPQIINKWANDAWRFKIETAFESEKLNAVKDRDLQWFFQQKDSLKELYPDMSELMIHRKILKMWR
;
A
#
# COMPACT_ATOMS: atom_id res chain seq x y z
N MET A 1 -16.59 -11.16 -17.64
CA MET A 1 -15.63 -10.14 -17.18
C MET A 1 -16.36 -9.23 -16.22
N ILE A 2 -16.15 -9.40 -14.91
CA ILE A 2 -16.74 -8.53 -13.88
C ILE A 2 -15.61 -7.60 -13.42
N LYS A 3 -15.34 -6.56 -14.21
CA LYS A 3 -14.48 -5.42 -13.83
C LYS A 3 -15.43 -4.23 -13.65
N GLY A 4 -15.91 -3.98 -12.44
CA GLY A 4 -16.77 -2.80 -12.20
C GLY A 4 -17.50 -2.77 -10.87
N GLU A 5 -17.77 -3.91 -10.23
CA GLU A 5 -18.60 -3.94 -9.01
C GLU A 5 -17.84 -3.73 -7.69
N PHE A 6 -16.52 -3.59 -7.73
CA PHE A 6 -15.68 -3.43 -6.51
C PHE A 6 -14.89 -2.12 -6.47
N GLU A 7 -15.08 -1.22 -7.42
CA GLU A 7 -14.44 0.09 -7.38
C GLU A 7 -15.28 1.03 -6.50
N LEU A 8 -14.86 1.17 -5.23
CA LEU A 8 -15.44 2.17 -4.34
C LEU A 8 -15.34 3.55 -5.01
N PRO A 9 -16.44 4.30 -5.10
CA PRO A 9 -16.39 5.63 -5.69
C PRO A 9 -15.36 6.47 -4.96
N GLU A 10 -14.59 7.24 -5.72
CA GLU A 10 -13.35 7.91 -5.30
C GLU A 10 -13.54 8.81 -4.06
N ILE A 11 -14.76 9.36 -3.90
CA ILE A 11 -15.22 10.14 -2.74
C ILE A 11 -15.27 9.33 -1.44
N PHE A 12 -15.55 8.03 -1.51
CA PHE A 12 -15.53 7.15 -0.35
C PHE A 12 -14.11 6.85 0.11
N VAL A 13 -13.14 6.77 -0.82
CA VAL A 13 -11.73 6.54 -0.48
C VAL A 13 -11.17 7.72 0.32
N THR A 14 -11.38 8.95 -0.16
CA THR A 14 -10.92 10.18 0.53
C THR A 14 -11.68 10.41 1.84
N THR A 15 -12.96 10.07 1.91
CA THR A 15 -13.73 10.13 3.16
C THR A 15 -13.23 9.10 4.19
N ARG A 16 -12.86 7.89 3.74
CA ARG A 16 -12.31 6.84 4.59
C ARG A 16 -10.93 7.19 5.15
N CYS A 17 -10.16 8.08 4.51
CA CYS A 17 -8.94 8.62 5.10
C CYS A 17 -9.19 9.31 6.47
N ASN A 18 -10.38 9.87 6.71
CA ASN A 18 -10.72 10.46 8.02
C ASN A 18 -10.80 9.41 9.13
N THR A 19 -11.18 8.17 8.81
CA THR A 19 -11.26 7.08 9.80
C THR A 19 -9.98 6.27 9.89
N LEU A 20 -9.17 6.23 8.82
CA LEU A 20 -7.91 5.50 8.76
C LEU A 20 -6.73 6.28 9.35
N PHE A 21 -6.69 7.60 9.17
CA PHE A 21 -5.62 8.42 9.72
C PHE A 21 -5.86 8.74 11.20
N THR A 22 -4.78 8.78 11.97
CA THR A 22 -4.83 9.04 13.41
C THR A 22 -3.80 10.09 13.80
N LYS A 23 -4.04 10.80 14.91
CA LYS A 23 -3.10 11.78 15.48
C LYS A 23 -2.59 12.80 14.44
N SER A 24 -1.29 12.78 14.12
CA SER A 24 -0.63 13.74 13.22
C SER A 24 -1.04 13.58 11.76
N SER A 25 -1.29 12.35 11.27
CA SER A 25 -1.75 12.12 9.90
C SER A 25 -3.19 12.61 9.70
N HIS A 26 -4.04 12.47 10.71
CA HIS A 26 -5.41 13.00 10.68
C HIS A 26 -5.43 14.53 10.65
N ARG A 27 -4.64 15.19 11.51
CA ARG A 27 -4.51 16.65 11.52
C ARG A 27 -3.97 17.19 10.20
N TRP A 28 -3.00 16.50 9.59
CA TRP A 28 -2.50 16.87 8.27
C TRP A 28 -3.58 16.71 7.20
N HIS A 29 -4.29 15.58 7.17
CA HIS A 29 -5.35 15.34 6.17
C HIS A 29 -6.47 16.38 6.23
N ILE A 30 -6.96 16.73 7.42
CA ILE A 30 -8.00 17.79 7.58
C ILE A 30 -7.50 19.13 7.03
N LYS A 31 -6.29 19.54 7.40
CA LYS A 31 -5.71 20.81 6.90
C LYS A 31 -5.52 20.78 5.38
N SER A 32 -4.97 19.69 4.84
CA SER A 32 -4.80 19.53 3.40
C SER A 32 -6.13 19.56 2.66
N ARG A 33 -7.20 19.00 3.24
CA ARG A 33 -8.55 18.98 2.65
C ARG A 33 -9.17 20.37 2.63
N GLN A 34 -9.04 21.15 3.71
CA GLN A 34 -9.52 22.54 3.76
C GLN A 34 -8.87 23.42 2.69
N SER A 35 -7.61 23.17 2.34
CA SER A 35 -6.92 23.91 1.28
C SER A 35 -7.19 23.38 -0.13
N HIS A 36 -7.76 22.17 -0.28
CA HIS A 36 -7.87 21.45 -1.57
C HIS A 36 -9.18 20.64 -1.68
N GLU A 37 -10.30 21.24 -1.26
CA GLU A 37 -11.59 20.57 -0.95
C GLU A 37 -12.19 19.66 -2.04
N HIS A 38 -11.71 19.75 -3.29
CA HIS A 38 -12.28 19.10 -4.47
C HIS A 38 -11.29 18.22 -5.25
N GLN A 39 -10.17 17.83 -4.63
CA GLN A 39 -9.18 16.97 -5.30
C GLN A 39 -9.53 15.48 -5.25
N ILE A 40 -9.30 14.80 -6.37
CA ILE A 40 -9.58 13.37 -6.61
C ILE A 40 -8.51 12.44 -5.99
N GLN A 41 -8.77 11.12 -5.88
CA GLN A 41 -7.84 10.15 -5.25
C GLN A 41 -6.50 10.09 -5.97
N THR A 42 -6.50 10.23 -7.30
CA THR A 42 -5.25 10.29 -8.08
C THR A 42 -4.36 11.47 -7.67
N TRP A 43 -4.94 12.52 -7.08
CA TRP A 43 -4.19 13.61 -6.45
C TRP A 43 -3.79 13.27 -5.01
N TRP A 44 -4.68 12.69 -4.21
CA TRP A 44 -4.39 12.38 -2.80
C TRP A 44 -3.28 11.34 -2.61
N LYS A 45 -3.25 10.30 -3.45
CA LYS A 45 -2.27 9.22 -3.36
C LYS A 45 -0.81 9.75 -3.39
N PRO A 46 -0.38 10.55 -4.38
CA PRO A 46 0.97 11.12 -4.38
C PRO A 46 1.21 12.10 -3.23
N GLN A 47 0.22 12.85 -2.73
CA GLN A 47 0.42 13.72 -1.56
C GLN A 47 0.71 12.94 -0.28
N ILE A 48 0.00 11.82 -0.07
CA ILE A 48 0.21 10.94 1.08
C ILE A 48 1.60 10.32 0.99
N ILE A 49 1.99 9.82 -0.20
CA ILE A 49 3.31 9.26 -0.46
C ILE A 49 4.39 10.32 -0.21
N ASN A 50 4.30 11.50 -0.81
CA ASN A 50 5.30 12.55 -0.64
C ASN A 50 5.44 13.01 0.82
N LYS A 51 4.34 13.01 1.59
CA LYS A 51 4.37 13.47 2.99
C LYS A 51 4.92 12.42 3.95
N TRP A 52 4.60 11.14 3.73
CA TRP A 52 4.80 10.08 4.73
C TRP A 52 5.70 8.94 4.25
N ALA A 53 5.84 8.74 2.95
CA ALA A 53 6.75 7.75 2.35
C ALA A 53 8.17 8.31 2.18
N ASN A 54 8.71 8.90 3.26
CA ASN A 54 10.13 9.25 3.30
C ASN A 54 11.00 7.98 3.40
N ASP A 55 12.32 8.13 3.22
CA ASP A 55 13.25 7.00 3.21
C ASP A 55 13.16 6.14 4.48
N ALA A 56 12.91 6.76 5.63
CA ALA A 56 12.74 6.04 6.89
C ALA A 56 11.47 5.17 6.92
N TRP A 57 10.35 5.67 6.37
CA TRP A 57 9.14 4.87 6.20
C TRP A 57 9.35 3.75 5.19
N ARG A 58 9.98 4.06 4.06
CA ARG A 58 10.26 3.07 3.02
C ARG A 58 11.14 1.94 3.56
N PHE A 59 12.22 2.28 4.27
CA PHE A 59 13.07 1.33 4.96
C PHE A 59 12.31 0.46 5.97
N LYS A 60 11.37 1.05 6.72
CA LYS A 60 10.53 0.31 7.67
C LYS A 60 9.61 -0.70 6.97
N ILE A 61 8.99 -0.32 5.86
CA ILE A 61 8.13 -1.22 5.07
C ILE A 61 8.97 -2.32 4.43
N GLU A 62 10.12 -1.99 3.85
CA GLU A 62 11.05 -2.96 3.27
C GLU A 62 11.55 -3.96 4.33
N THR A 63 11.89 -3.49 5.52
CA THR A 63 12.30 -4.35 6.65
C THR A 63 11.16 -5.26 7.10
N ALA A 64 9.94 -4.74 7.21
CA ALA A 64 8.77 -5.55 7.57
C ALA A 64 8.51 -6.65 6.54
N PHE A 65 8.57 -6.30 5.25
CA PHE A 65 8.45 -7.23 4.14
C PHE A 65 9.54 -8.32 4.18
N GLU A 66 10.80 -7.95 4.38
CA GLU A 66 11.90 -8.92 4.48
C GLU A 66 11.81 -9.85 5.70
N SER A 67 11.15 -9.39 6.77
CA SER A 67 10.89 -10.19 7.97
C SER A 67 9.67 -11.10 7.86
N GLU A 68 8.78 -10.86 6.88
CA GLU A 68 7.56 -11.63 6.70
C GLU A 68 7.89 -12.96 6.01
N LYS A 69 7.89 -14.04 6.80
CA LYS A 69 8.06 -15.40 6.30
C LYS A 69 6.72 -16.11 6.23
N LEU A 70 6.57 -17.02 5.27
CA LEU A 70 5.40 -17.90 5.18
C LEU A 70 5.26 -18.71 6.47
N ASN A 71 4.13 -18.58 7.15
CA ASN A 71 3.78 -19.41 8.27
C ASN A 71 2.96 -20.61 7.79
N ALA A 72 3.61 -21.77 7.63
CA ALA A 72 2.97 -22.99 7.11
C ALA A 72 1.75 -23.49 7.91
N VAL A 73 1.55 -23.02 9.14
CA VAL A 73 0.40 -23.39 9.98
C VAL A 73 -0.76 -22.41 9.82
N LYS A 74 -0.47 -21.14 9.52
CA LYS A 74 -1.46 -20.05 9.55
C LYS A 74 -1.85 -19.55 8.16
N ASP A 75 -0.92 -19.61 7.21
CA ASP A 75 -1.05 -18.98 5.91
C ASP A 75 -1.44 -19.99 4.84
N ARG A 76 -2.25 -19.55 3.88
CA ARG A 76 -2.45 -20.30 2.64
C ARG A 76 -1.38 -19.87 1.64
N ASP A 77 -0.56 -20.80 1.20
CA ASP A 77 0.61 -20.55 0.32
C ASP A 77 0.31 -19.61 -0.86
N LEU A 78 -0.78 -19.87 -1.59
CA LEU A 78 -1.18 -19.04 -2.73
C LEU A 78 -1.58 -17.61 -2.32
N GLN A 79 -2.34 -17.47 -1.23
CA GLN A 79 -2.78 -16.16 -0.75
C GLN A 79 -1.60 -15.33 -0.27
N TRP A 80 -0.70 -15.95 0.51
CA TRP A 80 0.52 -15.31 0.95
C TRP A 80 1.39 -14.89 -0.24
N PHE A 81 1.58 -15.78 -1.22
CA PHE A 81 2.32 -15.47 -2.44
C PHE A 81 1.78 -14.24 -3.19
N PHE A 82 0.46 -14.16 -3.39
CA PHE A 82 -0.15 -13.02 -4.04
C PHE A 82 0.02 -11.72 -3.23
N GLN A 83 -0.11 -11.78 -1.90
CA GLN A 83 0.14 -10.62 -1.03
C GLN A 83 1.59 -10.12 -1.12
N GLN A 84 2.57 -11.03 -1.14
CA GLN A 84 3.97 -10.66 -1.29
C GLN A 84 4.27 -10.08 -2.68
N LYS A 85 3.63 -10.63 -3.71
CA LYS A 85 3.71 -10.13 -5.09
C LYS A 85 3.15 -8.72 -5.22
N ASP A 86 1.98 -8.46 -4.67
CA ASP A 86 1.35 -7.13 -4.74
C ASP A 86 2.20 -6.10 -3.97
N SER A 87 2.69 -6.45 -2.78
CA SER A 87 3.58 -5.59 -1.98
C SER A 87 4.86 -5.22 -2.73
N LEU A 88 5.49 -6.17 -3.44
CA LEU A 88 6.69 -5.91 -4.24
C LEU A 88 6.42 -4.99 -5.42
N LYS A 89 5.26 -5.10 -6.07
CA LYS A 89 4.88 -4.21 -7.17
C LYS A 89 4.60 -2.79 -6.68
N GLU A 90 4.07 -2.65 -5.47
CA GLU A 90 3.87 -1.33 -4.87
C GLU A 90 5.20 -0.68 -4.45
N LEU A 91 6.13 -1.45 -3.88
CA LEU A 91 7.44 -0.97 -3.47
C LEU A 91 8.38 -0.69 -4.66
N TYR A 92 8.31 -1.54 -5.69
CA TYR A 92 9.19 -1.52 -6.85
C TYR A 92 8.39 -1.71 -8.14
N PRO A 93 7.69 -0.66 -8.62
CA PRO A 93 6.83 -0.74 -9.80
C PRO A 93 7.57 -1.22 -11.06
N ASP A 94 8.86 -0.91 -11.17
CA ASP A 94 9.71 -1.25 -12.31
C ASP A 94 10.38 -2.63 -12.19
N MET A 95 10.11 -3.37 -11.12
CA MET A 95 10.70 -4.70 -10.93
C MET A 95 10.05 -5.72 -11.85
N SER A 96 10.87 -6.47 -12.59
CA SER A 96 10.38 -7.55 -13.45
C SER A 96 9.68 -8.66 -12.66
N GLU A 97 8.67 -9.30 -13.27
CA GLU A 97 7.97 -10.45 -12.69
C GLU A 97 8.94 -11.57 -12.25
N LEU A 98 10.00 -11.82 -13.02
CA LEU A 98 11.02 -12.80 -12.66
C LEU A 98 11.76 -12.44 -11.35
N MET A 99 12.11 -11.15 -11.17
CA MET A 99 12.77 -10.68 -9.96
C MET A 99 11.83 -10.73 -8.75
N ILE A 100 10.55 -10.40 -8.94
CA ILE A 100 9.51 -10.53 -7.92
C ILE A 100 9.43 -11.98 -7.44
N HIS A 101 9.25 -12.94 -8.36
CA HIS A 101 9.15 -14.35 -8.01
C HIS A 101 10.43 -14.87 -7.31
N ARG A 102 11.62 -14.44 -7.75
CA ARG A 102 12.89 -14.80 -7.08
C ARG A 102 12.98 -14.26 -5.66
N LYS A 103 12.53 -13.02 -5.41
CA LYS A 103 12.52 -12.44 -4.06
C LYS A 103 11.57 -13.23 -3.14
N ILE A 104 10.36 -13.54 -3.60
CA ILE A 104 9.39 -14.32 -2.82
C ILE A 104 9.92 -15.73 -2.53
N LEU A 105 10.52 -16.40 -3.53
CA LEU A 105 11.14 -17.73 -3.34
C LEU A 105 12.27 -17.72 -2.31
N LYS A 106 13.02 -16.62 -2.19
CA LYS A 106 14.07 -16.48 -1.17
C LYS A 106 13.48 -16.40 0.25
N MET A 107 12.29 -15.82 0.39
CA MET A 107 11.57 -15.71 1.67
C MET A 107 10.89 -17.02 2.09
N TRP A 108 10.65 -17.89 1.11
CA TRP A 108 10.10 -19.23 1.32
C TRP A 108 11.14 -20.24 1.85
N ARG A 109 12.44 -19.92 1.76
CA ARG A 109 13.54 -20.73 2.31
C ARG A 109 13.92 -20.29 3.72
#